data_AF-A0A960UMY4-F1
#
_entry.id   AF-A0A960UMY4-F1
#
_cell.length_a   1.000
_cell.length_b   1.000
_cell.length_c   1.000
_cell.angle_alpha   90.00
_cell.angle_beta   90.00
_cell.angle_gamma   90.00
#
_symmetry.space_group_name_H-M   'P 1'
#
loop_
_entity.id
_entity.type
_entity.pdbx_description
1 polymer ?
#
loop_
_entity_poly.entity_id
_entity_poly.type
_entity_poly.pdbx_seq_one_letter_code
_entity_poly.pdbx_strand_id
1 'polypeptide(L)'
;MDHSSEKPPSLLSDIRIIFATILTDPGSSLAYGADAVIAVTIALFATSFELGMTATLSAGCIIMGVYLIAILVYNSMIRHHTHPVLGGGAFVSALLTSQHIRRHPRLKAFIHNMGKLGTASLLADFPATQAISLIAGVENLYFIPVDDRLKWALGFVVFLSVVQRYGLGNLSRFMIWPVLAFYVSNLSINAYGIFTILENGWQAPVIGENIKEAGVVSMIPVILASVANGATLITGVEVGYSSVNLPYHKGKAIRISMWILFALVITTYFMQLINFMGLGIVYDEHIPVPMSIAS
;
A
#
# COMPACT_ATOMS: atom_id res chain seq x y z
N MET A 1 -13.82 29.30 -29.67
CA MET A 1 -13.10 29.05 -28.41
C MET A 1 -11.68 28.72 -28.80
N ASP A 2 -10.77 29.66 -28.59
CA ASP A 2 -9.37 29.56 -28.96
C ASP A 2 -8.73 28.33 -28.30
N HIS A 3 -8.22 27.42 -29.12
CA HIS A 3 -7.28 26.41 -28.69
C HIS A 3 -5.98 27.12 -28.31
N SER A 4 -5.79 27.41 -27.02
CA SER A 4 -4.50 27.80 -26.49
C SER A 4 -3.48 26.74 -26.88
N SER A 5 -2.41 27.18 -27.54
CA SER A 5 -1.22 26.39 -27.89
C SER A 5 -0.40 26.05 -26.65
N GLU A 6 -1.02 25.41 -25.65
CA GLU A 6 -0.31 24.92 -24.49
C GLU A 6 0.57 23.75 -24.94
N LYS A 7 1.88 23.89 -24.73
CA LYS A 7 2.83 22.80 -24.93
C LYS A 7 2.27 21.55 -24.27
N PRO A 8 2.35 20.38 -24.92
CA PRO A 8 1.92 19.14 -24.30
C PRO A 8 2.62 18.98 -22.94
N PRO A 9 1.89 18.59 -21.88
CA PRO A 9 2.47 18.46 -20.55
C PRO A 9 3.68 17.53 -20.60
N SER A 10 4.73 17.83 -19.83
CA SER A 10 5.94 17.02 -19.82
C SER A 10 5.71 15.66 -19.13
N LEU A 11 6.56 14.66 -19.43
CA LEU A 11 6.51 13.37 -18.75
C LEU A 11 6.61 13.51 -17.22
N LEU A 12 7.39 14.48 -16.75
CA LEU A 12 7.56 14.78 -15.33
C LEU A 12 6.27 15.36 -14.72
N SER A 13 5.51 16.15 -15.49
CA SER A 13 4.19 16.63 -15.07
C SER A 13 3.19 15.49 -14.90
N ASP A 14 3.18 14.52 -15.82
CA ASP A 14 2.33 13.33 -15.69
C ASP A 14 2.72 12.50 -14.47
N ILE A 15 4.02 12.27 -14.24
CA ILE A 15 4.52 11.55 -13.06
C ILE A 15 4.06 12.26 -11.78
N ARG A 16 4.17 13.60 -11.70
CA ARG A 16 3.69 14.36 -10.54
C ARG A 16 2.20 14.15 -10.29
N ILE A 17 1.37 14.21 -11.32
CA ILE A 17 -0.07 13.97 -11.19
C ILE A 17 -0.33 12.56 -10.70
N ILE A 18 0.35 11.56 -11.28
CA ILE A 18 0.21 10.15 -10.88
C ILE A 18 0.57 9.97 -9.40
N PHE A 19 1.67 10.54 -8.92
CA PHE A 19 2.02 10.48 -7.50
C PHE A 19 1.06 11.24 -6.60
N ALA A 20 0.51 12.37 -7.07
CA ALA A 20 -0.41 13.19 -6.29
C ALA A 20 -1.82 12.61 -6.15
N THR A 21 -2.25 11.75 -7.09
CA THR A 21 -3.67 11.33 -7.15
C THR A 21 -3.89 9.83 -7.25
N ILE A 22 -2.94 9.07 -7.80
CA ILE A 22 -3.11 7.64 -8.10
C ILE A 22 -2.26 6.79 -7.16
N LEU A 23 -1.00 7.18 -6.94
CA LEU A 23 -0.04 6.42 -6.13
C LEU A 23 0.00 6.85 -4.65
N THR A 24 -0.90 7.74 -4.23
CA THR A 24 -1.13 8.04 -2.81
C THR A 24 -1.58 6.80 -2.04
N ASP A 25 -2.43 5.99 -2.67
CA ASP A 25 -3.03 4.79 -2.09
C ASP A 25 -1.99 3.71 -1.71
N PRO A 26 -1.14 3.21 -2.65
CA PRO A 26 -0.06 2.30 -2.27
C PRO A 26 1.00 2.96 -1.37
N GLY A 27 1.14 4.29 -1.44
CA GLY A 27 2.04 5.03 -0.58
C GLY A 27 1.59 5.09 0.87
N SER A 28 0.29 5.27 1.12
CA SER A 28 -0.27 5.20 2.48
C SER A 28 -0.19 3.81 3.08
N SER A 29 -0.19 2.75 2.27
CA SER A 29 -0.09 1.38 2.76
C SER A 29 1.24 1.04 3.44
N LEU A 30 2.30 1.83 3.21
CA LEU A 30 3.53 1.77 3.99
C LEU A 30 3.32 2.10 5.47
N ALA A 31 2.35 2.96 5.79
CA ALA A 31 2.13 3.43 7.16
C ALA A 31 1.58 2.33 8.08
N TYR A 32 0.97 1.28 7.54
CA TYR A 32 0.40 0.18 8.33
C TYR A 32 0.87 -1.21 7.90
N GLY A 33 1.38 -1.39 6.68
CA GLY A 33 1.80 -2.71 6.17
C GLY A 33 3.02 -3.28 6.88
N ALA A 34 4.03 -2.45 7.19
CA ALA A 34 5.21 -2.88 7.94
C ALA A 34 4.87 -3.15 9.42
N ASP A 35 4.07 -2.27 10.01
CA ASP A 35 3.59 -2.40 11.39
C ASP A 35 2.77 -3.68 11.56
N ALA A 36 1.96 -4.06 10.58
CA ALA A 36 1.20 -5.30 10.61
C ALA A 36 2.07 -6.57 10.57
N VAL A 37 3.23 -6.53 9.89
CA VAL A 37 4.19 -7.64 9.93
C VAL A 37 4.87 -7.71 11.29
N ILE A 38 5.36 -6.57 11.78
CA ILE A 38 6.01 -6.45 13.09
C ILE A 38 5.06 -6.92 14.20
N ALA A 39 3.80 -6.49 14.14
CA ALA A 39 2.73 -6.84 15.06
C ALA A 39 2.54 -8.35 15.24
N VAL A 40 2.66 -9.10 14.15
CA VAL A 40 2.42 -10.55 14.17
C VAL A 40 3.70 -11.30 14.53
N THR A 41 4.87 -10.84 14.07
CA THR A 41 6.14 -11.51 14.37
C THR A 41 6.67 -11.25 15.77
N ILE A 42 6.20 -10.21 16.46
CA ILE A 42 6.63 -9.87 17.82
C ILE A 42 6.42 -11.01 18.83
N ALA A 43 5.38 -11.82 18.64
CA ALA A 43 5.11 -12.99 19.46
C ALA A 43 6.25 -14.02 19.42
N LEU A 44 7.00 -14.10 18.30
CA LEU A 44 8.19 -14.94 18.18
C LEU A 44 9.43 -14.28 18.80
N PHE A 45 9.53 -12.95 18.78
CA PHE A 45 10.62 -12.23 19.49
C PHE A 45 10.54 -12.43 20.99
N ALA A 46 9.32 -12.53 21.55
CA ALA A 46 9.09 -12.88 22.95
C ALA A 46 9.74 -14.21 23.33
N THR A 47 9.77 -15.17 22.40
CA THR A 47 10.35 -16.51 22.62
C THR A 47 11.84 -16.58 22.26
N SER A 48 12.23 -16.02 21.11
CA SER A 48 13.62 -15.99 20.66
C SER A 48 13.82 -14.88 19.62
N PHE A 49 14.84 -14.05 19.86
CA PHE A 49 15.25 -13.00 18.93
C PHE A 49 15.56 -13.54 17.52
N GLU A 50 16.24 -14.69 17.42
CA GLU A 50 16.61 -15.29 16.14
C GLU A 50 15.37 -15.76 15.35
N LEU A 51 14.39 -16.35 16.03
CA LEU A 51 13.14 -16.79 15.42
C LEU A 51 12.30 -15.60 14.95
N GLY A 52 12.16 -14.58 15.79
CA GLY A 52 11.46 -13.34 15.44
C GLY A 52 12.09 -12.65 14.23
N MET A 53 13.42 -12.51 14.21
CA MET A 53 14.16 -11.93 13.09
C MET A 53 13.96 -12.73 11.80
N THR A 54 14.12 -14.06 11.87
CA THR A 54 13.97 -14.93 10.70
C THR A 54 12.56 -14.86 10.13
N ALA A 55 11.53 -14.86 10.98
CA ALA A 55 10.14 -14.75 10.57
C ALA A 55 9.83 -13.39 9.92
N THR A 56 10.31 -12.30 10.52
CA THR A 56 10.11 -10.93 10.03
C THR A 56 10.75 -10.71 8.67
N LEU A 57 12.02 -11.12 8.52
CA LEU A 57 12.73 -11.02 7.24
C LEU A 57 12.12 -11.92 6.18
N SER A 58 11.73 -13.14 6.53
CA SER A 58 11.08 -14.06 5.58
C SER A 58 9.74 -13.50 5.09
N ALA A 59 8.88 -13.03 5.99
CA ALA A 59 7.61 -12.41 5.65
C ALA A 59 7.83 -11.16 4.76
N GLY A 60 8.77 -10.28 5.14
CA GLY A 60 9.11 -9.09 4.37
C GLY A 60 9.60 -9.41 2.96
N CYS A 61 10.48 -10.39 2.80
CA CYS A 61 10.96 -10.86 1.50
C CYS A 61 9.83 -11.45 0.64
N ILE A 62 8.91 -12.24 1.24
CA ILE A 62 7.76 -12.78 0.53
C ILE A 62 6.86 -11.65 0.02
N ILE A 63 6.49 -10.69 0.89
CA ILE A 63 5.63 -9.56 0.51
C ILE A 63 6.27 -8.74 -0.62
N MET A 64 7.55 -8.38 -0.50
CA MET A 64 8.26 -7.63 -1.55
C MET A 64 8.41 -8.45 -2.84
N GLY A 65 8.58 -9.77 -2.74
CA GLY A 65 8.58 -10.67 -3.89
C GLY A 65 7.23 -10.69 -4.63
N VAL A 66 6.12 -10.79 -3.89
CA VAL A 66 4.76 -10.71 -4.45
C VAL A 66 4.50 -9.33 -5.05
N TYR A 67 4.95 -8.25 -4.41
CA TYR A 67 4.84 -6.90 -4.96
C TYR A 67 5.63 -6.78 -6.27
N LEU A 68 6.86 -7.27 -6.33
CA LEU A 68 7.63 -7.29 -7.58
C LEU A 68 6.90 -8.05 -8.69
N ILE A 69 6.34 -9.22 -8.39
CA ILE A 69 5.53 -10.00 -9.34
C ILE A 69 4.33 -9.17 -9.82
N ALA A 70 3.60 -8.52 -8.90
CA ALA A 70 2.47 -7.68 -9.24
C ALA A 70 2.87 -6.54 -10.20
N ILE A 71 3.98 -5.85 -9.95
CA ILE A 71 4.50 -4.81 -10.85
C ILE A 71 4.84 -5.35 -12.22
N LEU A 72 5.51 -6.51 -12.29
CA LEU A 72 5.86 -7.14 -13.56
C LEU A 72 4.60 -7.51 -14.35
N VAL A 73 3.60 -8.09 -13.69
CA VAL A 73 2.30 -8.42 -14.28
C VAL A 73 1.60 -7.16 -14.78
N TYR A 74 1.45 -6.13 -13.95
CA TYR A 74 0.77 -4.89 -14.34
C TYR A 74 1.52 -4.12 -15.42
N ASN A 75 2.86 -4.11 -15.42
CA ASN A 75 3.67 -3.53 -16.49
C ASN A 75 3.45 -4.25 -17.82
N SER A 76 3.29 -5.58 -17.80
CA SER A 76 2.90 -6.37 -18.98
C SER A 76 1.47 -6.04 -19.42
N MET A 77 0.52 -5.99 -18.49
CA MET A 77 -0.88 -5.66 -18.79
C MET A 77 -1.04 -4.24 -19.36
N ILE A 78 -0.29 -3.26 -18.87
CA ILE A 78 -0.28 -1.89 -19.43
C ILE A 78 0.06 -1.90 -20.93
N ARG A 79 0.95 -2.79 -21.37
CA ARG A 79 1.40 -2.88 -22.77
C ARG A 79 0.41 -3.64 -23.66
N HIS A 80 -0.22 -4.68 -23.13
CA HIS A 80 -0.94 -5.67 -23.94
C HIS A 80 -2.44 -5.74 -23.70
N HIS A 81 -2.91 -5.29 -22.54
CA HIS A 81 -4.29 -5.39 -22.10
C HIS A 81 -4.84 -4.01 -21.70
N THR A 82 -4.72 -3.02 -22.58
CA THR A 82 -5.29 -1.69 -22.38
C THR A 82 -6.15 -1.31 -23.58
N HIS A 83 -7.30 -0.73 -23.31
CA HIS A 83 -8.22 -0.24 -24.32
C HIS A 83 -7.99 1.26 -24.55
N PRO A 84 -7.94 1.75 -25.81
CA PRO A 84 -7.61 3.14 -26.12
C PRO A 84 -8.55 4.18 -25.50
N VAL A 85 -9.82 3.80 -25.29
CA VAL A 85 -10.85 4.62 -24.63
C VAL A 85 -11.04 4.24 -23.16
N LEU A 86 -11.42 2.99 -22.88
CA LEU A 86 -11.76 2.50 -21.53
C LEU A 86 -10.56 2.38 -20.56
N GLY A 87 -9.33 2.32 -21.05
CA GLY A 87 -8.13 2.25 -20.21
C GLY A 87 -7.77 0.84 -19.78
N GLY A 88 -7.30 0.71 -18.56
CA GLY A 88 -6.96 -0.56 -17.93
C GLY A 88 -8.07 -1.04 -17.00
N GLY A 89 -7.71 -1.93 -16.08
CA GLY A 89 -8.60 -2.48 -15.05
C GLY A 89 -9.00 -3.94 -15.31
N ALA A 90 -9.35 -4.64 -14.23
CA ALA A 90 -9.70 -6.06 -14.25
C ALA A 90 -10.81 -6.40 -15.25
N PHE A 91 -11.87 -5.58 -15.33
CA PHE A 91 -12.94 -5.79 -16.30
C PHE A 91 -12.49 -5.58 -17.74
N VAL A 92 -11.71 -4.53 -18.02
CA VAL A 92 -11.26 -4.23 -19.39
C VAL A 92 -10.33 -5.33 -19.89
N SER A 93 -9.41 -5.80 -19.04
CA SER A 93 -8.57 -6.96 -19.34
C SER A 93 -9.41 -8.19 -19.69
N ALA A 94 -10.33 -8.58 -18.82
CA ALA A 94 -11.19 -9.73 -19.04
C ALA A 94 -12.09 -9.58 -20.28
N LEU A 95 -12.59 -8.37 -20.55
CA LEU A 95 -13.35 -8.06 -21.75
C LEU A 95 -12.52 -8.28 -23.02
N LEU A 96 -11.31 -7.70 -23.08
CA LEU A 96 -10.40 -7.87 -24.21
C LEU A 96 -10.04 -9.35 -24.42
N THR A 97 -9.73 -10.08 -23.35
CA THR A 97 -9.46 -11.52 -23.43
C THR A 97 -10.68 -12.29 -23.92
N SER A 98 -11.88 -11.99 -23.41
CA SER A 98 -13.12 -12.65 -23.84
C SER A 98 -13.44 -12.41 -25.34
N GLN A 99 -13.08 -11.23 -25.88
CA GLN A 99 -13.28 -10.90 -27.29
C GLN A 99 -12.35 -11.69 -28.22
N HIS A 100 -11.17 -12.09 -27.76
CA HIS A 100 -10.23 -12.93 -28.53
C HIS A 100 -10.69 -14.40 -28.62
N ILE A 101 -11.59 -14.85 -27.75
CA ILE A 101 -12.11 -16.23 -27.75
C ILE A 101 -13.28 -16.33 -28.75
N ARG A 102 -12.98 -16.84 -29.95
CA ARG A 102 -13.98 -16.95 -31.03
C ARG A 102 -14.81 -18.22 -31.01
N ARG A 103 -14.22 -19.36 -30.62
CA ARG A 103 -14.82 -20.70 -30.84
C ARG A 103 -15.49 -21.33 -29.62
N HIS A 104 -15.41 -20.71 -28.44
CA HIS A 104 -15.94 -21.28 -27.19
C HIS A 104 -16.85 -20.27 -26.47
N PRO A 105 -18.17 -20.28 -26.74
CA PRO A 105 -19.10 -19.30 -26.16
C PRO A 105 -19.20 -19.41 -24.63
N ARG A 106 -19.12 -20.63 -24.06
CA ARG A 106 -19.11 -20.84 -22.60
C ARG A 106 -17.87 -20.24 -21.94
N LEU A 107 -16.69 -20.45 -22.52
CA LEU A 107 -15.44 -19.90 -22.01
C LEU A 107 -15.41 -18.36 -22.12
N LYS A 108 -15.94 -17.81 -23.22
CA LYS A 108 -16.10 -16.37 -23.39
C LYS A 108 -16.99 -15.76 -22.29
N ALA A 109 -18.15 -16.36 -22.03
CA ALA A 109 -19.05 -15.90 -20.97
C ALA A 109 -18.40 -16.03 -19.59
N PHE A 110 -17.68 -17.12 -19.34
CA PHE A 110 -16.94 -17.33 -18.09
C PHE A 110 -15.90 -16.22 -17.84
N ILE A 111 -15.02 -15.94 -18.80
CA ILE A 111 -14.00 -14.88 -18.63
C ILE A 111 -14.64 -13.51 -18.46
N HIS A 112 -15.70 -13.20 -19.22
CA HIS A 112 -16.41 -11.94 -19.06
C HIS A 112 -17.03 -11.80 -17.66
N ASN A 113 -17.62 -12.88 -17.13
CA ASN A 113 -18.15 -12.90 -15.77
C ASN A 113 -17.04 -12.81 -14.71
N MET A 114 -15.87 -13.42 -14.93
CA MET A 114 -14.70 -13.21 -14.05
C MET A 114 -14.30 -11.74 -14.00
N GLY A 115 -14.32 -11.04 -15.15
CA GLY A 115 -14.07 -9.59 -15.20
C GLY A 115 -15.05 -8.77 -14.37
N LYS A 116 -16.34 -9.13 -14.43
CA LYS A 116 -17.38 -8.50 -13.61
C LYS A 116 -17.16 -8.75 -12.13
N LEU A 117 -16.85 -10.00 -11.75
CA LEU A 117 -16.55 -10.37 -10.37
C LEU A 117 -15.32 -9.62 -9.85
N GLY A 118 -14.25 -9.54 -10.65
CA GLY A 118 -13.06 -8.77 -10.29
C GLY A 118 -13.38 -7.30 -10.04
N THR A 119 -14.20 -6.68 -10.89
CA THR A 119 -14.60 -5.28 -10.69
C THR A 119 -15.57 -5.09 -9.54
N ALA A 120 -16.48 -6.05 -9.30
CA ALA A 120 -17.32 -6.03 -8.10
C ALA A 120 -16.48 -6.12 -6.82
N SER A 121 -15.40 -6.92 -6.84
CA SER A 121 -14.43 -6.97 -5.75
C SER A 121 -13.76 -5.61 -5.52
N LEU A 122 -13.37 -4.91 -6.59
CA LEU A 122 -12.80 -3.56 -6.47
C LEU A 122 -13.80 -2.53 -5.92
N LEU A 123 -15.07 -2.64 -6.31
CA LEU A 123 -16.12 -1.78 -5.76
C LEU A 123 -16.35 -1.99 -4.26
N ALA A 124 -16.05 -3.18 -3.74
CA ALA A 124 -16.03 -3.45 -2.30
C ALA A 124 -14.72 -2.99 -1.64
N ASP A 125 -13.60 -3.07 -2.36
CA ASP A 125 -12.27 -2.67 -1.89
C ASP A 125 -12.17 -1.15 -1.69
N PHE A 126 -12.69 -0.33 -2.61
CA PHE A 126 -12.56 1.14 -2.48
C PHE A 126 -13.15 1.73 -1.18
N PRO A 127 -14.40 1.39 -0.77
CA PRO A 127 -14.94 1.86 0.51
C PRO A 127 -14.18 1.29 1.71
N ALA A 128 -13.72 0.04 1.64
CA ALA A 128 -12.95 -0.59 2.71
C ALA A 128 -11.59 0.12 2.90
N THR A 129 -10.86 0.35 1.82
CA THR A 129 -9.58 1.07 1.83
C THR A 129 -9.73 2.50 2.33
N GLN A 130 -10.81 3.19 1.94
CA GLN A 130 -11.12 4.52 2.48
C GLN A 130 -11.39 4.48 3.99
N ALA A 131 -12.15 3.50 4.47
CA ALA A 131 -12.46 3.34 5.89
C ALA A 131 -11.20 3.02 6.71
N ILE A 132 -10.39 2.04 6.27
CA ILE A 132 -9.13 1.65 6.94
C ILE A 132 -8.17 2.84 6.98
N SER A 133 -7.99 3.55 5.86
CA SER A 133 -7.09 4.72 5.81
C SER A 133 -7.53 5.84 6.75
N LEU A 134 -8.84 6.06 6.89
CA LEU A 134 -9.37 7.08 7.80
C LEU A 134 -9.24 6.69 9.27
N ILE A 135 -9.51 5.43 9.61
CA ILE A 135 -9.33 4.91 10.96
C ILE A 135 -7.86 5.01 11.36
N ALA A 136 -6.96 4.48 10.53
CA ALA A 136 -5.52 4.56 10.76
C ALA A 136 -5.04 6.02 10.82
N GLY A 137 -5.58 6.90 9.99
CA GLY A 137 -5.29 8.33 10.03
C GLY A 137 -5.68 8.98 11.37
N VAL A 138 -6.87 8.68 11.88
CA VAL A 138 -7.36 9.20 13.17
C VAL A 138 -6.59 8.62 14.35
N GLU A 139 -6.22 7.34 14.30
CA GLU A 139 -5.40 6.70 15.34
C GLU A 139 -4.03 7.35 15.50
N ASN A 140 -3.45 7.86 14.41
CA ASN A 140 -2.19 8.59 14.41
C ASN A 140 -2.31 10.06 14.88
N LEU A 141 -3.52 10.58 15.09
CA LEU A 141 -3.73 11.94 15.61
C LEU A 141 -3.80 11.90 17.15
N TYR A 142 -2.64 12.02 17.80
CA TYR A 142 -2.50 11.93 19.26
C TYR A 142 -3.38 12.90 20.08
N PHE A 143 -3.88 13.98 19.47
CA PHE A 143 -4.78 14.93 20.12
C PHE A 143 -6.25 14.45 20.18
N ILE A 144 -6.60 13.37 19.49
CA ILE A 144 -7.94 12.79 19.49
C ILE A 144 -8.01 11.69 20.57
N PRO A 145 -8.90 11.83 21.58
CA PRO A 145 -9.10 10.80 22.59
C PRO A 145 -9.53 9.46 21.99
N VAL A 146 -9.05 8.35 22.56
CA VAL A 146 -9.33 6.98 22.07
C VAL A 146 -10.84 6.72 21.92
N ASP A 147 -11.62 7.12 22.93
CA ASP A 147 -13.07 6.92 22.97
C ASP A 147 -13.84 7.69 21.88
N ASP A 148 -13.24 8.72 21.30
CA ASP A 148 -13.84 9.56 20.27
C ASP A 148 -13.31 9.27 18.86
N ARG A 149 -12.32 8.39 18.70
CA ARG A 149 -11.70 8.10 17.39
C ARG A 149 -12.73 7.69 16.33
N LEU A 150 -13.69 6.85 16.68
CA LEU A 150 -14.76 6.45 15.74
C LEU A 150 -15.62 7.62 15.28
N LYS A 151 -15.99 8.53 16.20
CA LYS A 151 -16.80 9.71 15.90
C LYS A 151 -16.04 10.66 14.97
N TRP A 152 -14.75 10.86 15.23
CA TRP A 152 -13.87 11.66 14.37
C TRP A 152 -13.68 11.03 12.99
N ALA A 153 -13.48 9.71 12.90
CA ALA A 153 -13.38 9.00 11.64
C ALA A 153 -14.65 9.21 10.78
N LEU A 154 -15.84 9.05 11.37
CA LEU A 154 -17.12 9.34 10.69
C LEU A 154 -17.23 10.80 10.26
N GLY A 155 -16.84 11.75 11.13
CA GLY A 155 -16.78 13.17 10.79
C GLY A 155 -15.87 13.45 9.58
N PHE A 156 -14.69 12.82 9.53
CA PHE A 156 -13.77 12.94 8.41
C PHE A 156 -14.30 12.30 7.12
N VAL A 157 -15.04 11.18 7.18
CA VAL A 157 -15.74 10.62 6.00
C VAL A 157 -16.65 11.68 5.37
N VAL A 158 -17.50 12.32 6.20
CA VAL A 158 -18.44 13.34 5.72
C VAL A 158 -17.69 14.55 5.18
N PHE A 159 -16.68 15.03 5.90
CA PHE A 159 -15.86 16.15 5.47
C PHE A 159 -15.17 15.90 4.13
N LEU A 160 -14.49 14.74 3.98
CA LEU A 160 -13.85 14.36 2.73
C LEU A 160 -14.86 14.20 1.60
N SER A 161 -16.06 13.68 1.87
CA SER A 161 -17.13 13.59 0.87
C SER A 161 -17.56 14.97 0.35
N VAL A 162 -17.63 15.97 1.23
CA VAL A 162 -17.91 17.36 0.85
C VAL A 162 -16.77 17.95 0.02
N VAL A 163 -15.52 17.75 0.47
CA VAL A 163 -14.34 18.22 -0.27
C VAL A 163 -14.24 17.56 -1.65
N GLN A 164 -14.52 16.27 -1.76
CA GLN A 164 -14.56 15.55 -3.04
C GLN A 164 -15.67 16.08 -3.94
N ARG A 165 -16.86 16.38 -3.40
CA ARG A 165 -17.97 16.89 -4.22
C ARG A 165 -17.72 18.28 -4.79
N TYR A 166 -17.06 19.17 -4.03
CA TYR A 166 -16.95 20.60 -4.39
C TYR A 166 -15.53 21.09 -4.69
N GLY A 167 -14.48 20.33 -4.39
CA GLY A 167 -13.08 20.77 -4.41
C GLY A 167 -12.16 20.12 -5.46
N LEU A 168 -12.67 19.22 -6.31
CA LEU A 168 -11.83 18.38 -7.20
C LEU A 168 -10.97 19.16 -8.21
N GLY A 169 -11.37 20.36 -8.63
CA GLY A 169 -10.72 21.08 -9.72
C GLY A 169 -9.25 21.44 -9.50
N ASN A 170 -8.84 21.69 -8.24
CA ASN A 170 -7.46 22.08 -7.89
C ASN A 170 -6.76 21.07 -6.97
N LEU A 171 -7.44 20.01 -6.54
CA LEU A 171 -6.95 19.10 -5.52
C LEU A 171 -5.62 18.43 -5.93
N SER A 172 -5.48 18.04 -7.20
CA SER A 172 -4.27 17.38 -7.72
C SER A 172 -3.00 18.23 -7.60
N ARG A 173 -3.11 19.57 -7.62
CA ARG A 173 -1.97 20.48 -7.44
C ARG A 173 -1.52 20.57 -5.99
N PHE A 174 -2.44 20.43 -5.04
CA PHE A 174 -2.15 20.50 -3.61
C PHE A 174 -1.76 19.14 -3.03
N MET A 175 -2.34 18.05 -3.55
CA MET A 175 -2.12 16.70 -3.01
C MET A 175 -0.70 16.17 -3.15
N ILE A 176 0.12 16.73 -4.07
CA ILE A 176 1.52 16.31 -4.18
C ILE A 176 2.34 16.66 -2.94
N TRP A 177 2.02 17.76 -2.25
CA TRP A 177 2.81 18.25 -1.12
C TRP A 177 2.71 17.34 0.11
N PRO A 178 1.51 16.92 0.56
CA PRO A 178 1.38 15.94 1.63
C PRO A 178 2.08 14.61 1.32
N VAL A 179 2.02 14.13 0.07
CA VAL A 179 2.65 12.89 -0.36
C VAL A 179 4.17 12.99 -0.29
N LEU A 180 4.73 14.09 -0.81
CA LEU A 180 6.17 14.34 -0.73
C LEU A 180 6.63 14.49 0.73
N ALA A 181 5.88 15.24 1.55
CA ALA A 181 6.17 15.39 2.96
C ALA A 181 6.18 14.02 3.66
N PHE A 182 5.18 13.18 3.42
CA PHE A 182 5.11 11.82 3.96
C PHE A 182 6.35 11.01 3.61
N TYR A 183 6.72 10.88 2.32
CA TYR A 183 7.87 10.08 1.91
C TYR A 183 9.19 10.63 2.43
N VAL A 184 9.40 11.95 2.38
CA VAL A 184 10.62 12.59 2.87
C VAL A 184 10.77 12.41 4.37
N SER A 185 9.70 12.64 5.14
CA SER A 185 9.70 12.44 6.59
C SER A 185 9.90 10.97 6.94
N ASN A 186 9.21 10.05 6.28
CA ASN A 186 9.33 8.61 6.52
C ASN A 186 10.75 8.11 6.22
N LEU A 187 11.33 8.49 5.07
CA LEU A 187 12.72 8.16 4.73
C LEU A 187 13.71 8.77 5.73
N SER A 188 13.50 10.02 6.15
CA SER A 188 14.40 10.72 7.06
C SER A 188 14.38 10.10 8.46
N ILE A 189 13.19 9.80 9.01
CA ILE A 189 13.04 9.11 10.29
C ILE A 189 13.71 7.74 10.23
N ASN A 190 13.47 6.99 9.15
CA ASN A 190 14.06 5.66 9.02
C ASN A 190 15.59 5.70 8.82
N ALA A 191 16.10 6.67 8.05
CA ALA A 191 17.54 6.85 7.87
C ALA A 191 18.23 7.24 9.17
N TYR A 192 17.59 8.11 9.97
CA TYR A 192 18.06 8.47 11.29
C TYR A 192 18.09 7.26 12.24
N GLY A 193 17.08 6.38 12.19
CA GLY A 193 17.10 5.12 12.92
C GLY A 193 18.30 4.25 12.57
N ILE A 194 18.56 4.02 11.28
CA ILE A 194 19.72 3.23 10.83
C ILE A 194 21.03 3.89 11.26
N PHE A 195 21.14 5.21 11.14
CA PHE A 195 22.31 5.95 11.61
C PHE A 195 22.55 5.73 13.11
N THR A 196 21.48 5.76 13.91
CA THR A 196 21.54 5.51 15.36
C THR A 196 22.01 4.09 15.68
N ILE A 197 21.60 3.08 14.90
CA ILE A 197 22.09 1.69 15.01
C ILE A 197 23.58 1.62 14.69
N LEU A 198 24.04 2.34 13.65
CA LEU A 198 25.45 2.35 13.27
C LEU A 198 26.33 3.04 14.32
N GLU A 199 25.82 4.05 15.01
CA GLU A 199 26.54 4.79 16.06
C GLU A 199 26.55 4.05 17.40
N ASN A 200 25.40 3.57 17.86
CA ASN A 200 25.23 2.99 19.20
C ASN A 200 25.31 1.46 19.24
N GLY A 201 25.48 0.82 18.08
CA GLY A 201 25.45 -0.62 17.93
C GLY A 201 24.04 -1.18 17.84
N TRP A 202 23.95 -2.46 17.47
CA TRP A 202 22.69 -3.17 17.34
C TRP A 202 22.09 -3.52 18.69
N GLN A 203 20.85 -3.10 18.93
CA GLN A 203 20.09 -3.39 20.14
C GLN A 203 18.81 -4.14 19.79
N ALA A 204 18.67 -5.36 20.33
CA ALA A 204 17.47 -6.16 20.14
C ALA A 204 16.25 -5.47 20.78
N PRO A 205 15.05 -5.59 20.17
CA PRO A 205 13.83 -5.00 20.73
C PRO A 205 13.52 -5.59 22.09
N VAL A 206 13.00 -4.77 22.99
CA VAL A 206 12.59 -5.18 24.34
C VAL A 206 11.10 -5.53 24.30
N ILE A 207 10.77 -6.76 24.64
CA ILE A 207 9.40 -7.27 24.60
C ILE A 207 8.78 -7.15 26.00
N GLY A 208 7.63 -6.46 26.09
CA GLY A 208 6.89 -6.31 27.33
C GLY A 208 6.32 -7.63 27.84
N GLU A 209 6.20 -7.75 29.16
CA GLU A 209 5.79 -8.98 29.86
C GLU A 209 4.38 -9.49 29.47
N ASN A 210 3.54 -8.63 28.90
CA ASN A 210 2.17 -8.96 28.53
C ASN A 210 2.04 -9.58 27.12
N ILE A 211 3.11 -9.60 26.33
CA ILE A 211 3.09 -10.20 24.98
C ILE A 211 3.17 -11.72 25.11
N LYS A 212 2.17 -12.43 24.58
CA LYS A 212 2.14 -13.89 24.60
C LYS A 212 3.23 -14.48 23.72
N GLU A 213 4.08 -15.31 24.33
CA GLU A 213 5.09 -16.09 23.64
C GLU A 213 4.48 -17.10 22.67
N ALA A 214 5.03 -17.15 21.45
CA ALA A 214 4.68 -18.14 20.45
C ALA A 214 5.80 -19.19 20.32
N GLY A 215 5.49 -20.45 20.63
CA GLY A 215 6.44 -21.54 20.47
C GLY A 215 6.95 -21.71 19.03
N VAL A 216 8.09 -22.38 18.86
CA VAL A 216 8.76 -22.57 17.55
C VAL A 216 7.84 -23.18 16.47
N VAL A 217 6.91 -24.05 16.87
CA VAL A 217 5.93 -24.68 15.96
C VAL A 217 5.02 -23.64 15.28
N SER A 218 4.83 -22.49 15.91
CA SER A 218 4.03 -21.38 15.41
C SER A 218 4.76 -20.53 14.37
N MET A 219 6.04 -20.80 14.07
CA MET A 219 6.84 -20.00 13.14
C MET A 219 6.21 -19.86 11.75
N ILE A 220 5.83 -21.00 11.13
CA ILE A 220 5.20 -20.98 9.79
C ILE A 220 3.83 -20.28 9.84
N PRO A 221 2.91 -20.62 10.77
CA PRO A 221 1.65 -19.89 10.93
C PRO A 221 1.84 -18.37 11.11
N VAL A 222 2.80 -17.95 11.92
CA VAL A 222 3.12 -16.52 12.16
C VAL A 222 3.62 -15.86 10.89
N ILE A 223 4.51 -16.51 10.12
CA ILE A 223 4.97 -15.98 8.83
C ILE A 223 3.80 -15.81 7.86
N LEU A 224 2.94 -16.83 7.73
CA LEU A 224 1.79 -16.77 6.82
C LEU A 224 0.79 -15.69 7.23
N ALA A 225 0.50 -15.56 8.54
CA ALA A 225 -0.35 -14.50 9.06
C ALA A 225 0.27 -13.11 8.84
N SER A 226 1.59 -12.98 9.02
CA SER A 226 2.32 -11.72 8.76
C SER A 226 2.24 -11.36 7.27
N VAL A 227 2.45 -12.32 6.38
CA VAL A 227 2.32 -12.11 4.92
C VAL A 227 0.90 -11.72 4.55
N ALA A 228 -0.13 -12.38 5.10
CA ALA A 228 -1.52 -12.06 4.81
C ALA A 228 -1.87 -10.62 5.22
N ASN A 229 -1.43 -10.17 6.39
CA ASN A 229 -1.67 -8.81 6.87
C ASN A 229 -0.84 -7.77 6.10
N GLY A 230 0.43 -8.05 5.84
CA GLY A 230 1.34 -7.17 5.11
C GLY A 230 1.09 -7.11 3.60
N ALA A 231 0.35 -8.07 3.02
CA ALA A 231 -0.03 -8.07 1.60
C ALA A 231 -0.96 -6.91 1.22
N THR A 232 -1.59 -6.26 2.20
CA THR A 232 -2.35 -5.02 2.02
C THR A 232 -1.53 -3.90 1.38
N LEU A 233 -0.20 -3.95 1.47
CA LEU A 233 0.73 -3.02 0.83
C LEU A 233 0.73 -3.10 -0.71
N ILE A 234 0.17 -4.17 -1.29
CA ILE A 234 0.18 -4.45 -2.74
C ILE A 234 -1.08 -3.92 -3.44
N THR A 235 -2.15 -3.61 -2.70
CA THR A 235 -3.48 -3.28 -3.28
C THR A 235 -3.46 -2.05 -4.18
N GLY A 236 -2.65 -1.03 -3.85
CA GLY A 236 -2.62 0.22 -4.61
C GLY A 236 -1.97 0.16 -6.00
N VAL A 237 -1.35 -0.96 -6.40
CA VAL A 237 -0.76 -1.11 -7.75
C VAL A 237 -1.84 -1.20 -8.84
N GLU A 238 -2.99 -1.77 -8.50
CA GLU A 238 -4.12 -1.93 -9.43
C GLU A 238 -4.73 -0.59 -9.84
N VAL A 239 -4.78 0.37 -8.92
CA VAL A 239 -5.26 1.74 -9.18
C VAL A 239 -4.42 2.41 -10.27
N GLY A 240 -3.11 2.18 -10.23
CA GLY A 240 -2.18 2.61 -11.27
C GLY A 240 -2.51 2.02 -12.64
N TYR A 241 -2.74 0.70 -12.74
CA TYR A 241 -3.09 0.06 -14.01
C TYR A 241 -4.44 0.54 -14.56
N SER A 242 -5.44 0.67 -13.69
CA SER A 242 -6.78 1.15 -14.06
C SER A 242 -6.75 2.58 -14.61
N SER A 243 -5.79 3.38 -14.17
CA SER A 243 -5.64 4.80 -14.50
C SER A 243 -4.81 5.11 -15.75
N VAL A 244 -4.44 4.10 -16.55
CA VAL A 244 -3.49 4.21 -17.69
C VAL A 244 -3.83 5.26 -18.75
N ASN A 245 -5.10 5.65 -18.86
CA ASN A 245 -5.57 6.62 -19.84
C ASN A 245 -5.64 8.07 -19.30
N LEU A 246 -5.37 8.30 -18.02
CA LEU A 246 -5.35 9.64 -17.42
C LEU A 246 -4.15 10.50 -17.87
N PRO A 247 -2.89 10.01 -17.83
CA PRO A 247 -1.73 10.83 -18.20
C PRO A 247 -1.59 10.98 -19.73
N TYR A 248 -1.00 12.09 -20.17
CA TYR A 248 -0.77 12.36 -21.59
C TYR A 248 0.16 11.32 -22.23
N HIS A 249 1.20 10.89 -21.50
CA HIS A 249 2.14 9.85 -21.92
C HIS A 249 1.68 8.41 -21.61
N LYS A 250 0.39 8.23 -21.25
CA LYS A 250 -0.30 6.95 -21.03
C LYS A 250 0.54 5.95 -20.22
N GLY A 251 0.67 4.73 -20.72
CA GLY A 251 1.38 3.62 -20.08
C GLY A 251 2.88 3.87 -19.83
N LYS A 252 3.55 4.83 -20.47
CA LYS A 252 4.97 5.11 -20.15
C LYS A 252 5.10 5.80 -18.79
N ALA A 253 4.27 6.81 -18.51
CA ALA A 253 4.29 7.54 -17.25
C ALA A 253 3.93 6.63 -16.06
N ILE A 254 2.89 5.80 -16.21
CA ILE A 254 2.45 4.87 -15.16
C ILE A 254 3.54 3.84 -14.84
N ARG A 255 4.13 3.21 -15.86
CA ARG A 255 5.19 2.21 -15.64
C ARG A 255 6.38 2.79 -14.88
N ILE A 256 6.86 3.97 -15.27
CA ILE A 256 7.97 4.63 -14.58
C ILE A 256 7.57 4.95 -13.13
N SER A 257 6.37 5.48 -12.93
CA SER A 257 5.88 5.85 -11.60
C SER A 257 5.74 4.64 -10.67
N MET A 258 5.25 3.49 -11.17
CA MET A 258 5.17 2.24 -10.41
C MET A 258 6.55 1.72 -9.99
N TRP A 259 7.57 1.82 -10.85
CA TRP A 259 8.94 1.42 -10.51
C TRP A 259 9.58 2.34 -9.47
N ILE A 260 9.37 3.66 -9.60
CA ILE A 260 9.83 4.63 -8.59
C ILE A 260 9.16 4.34 -7.25
N LEU A 261 7.84 4.15 -7.25
CA LEU A 261 7.09 3.81 -6.06
C LEU A 261 7.61 2.52 -5.41
N PHE A 262 7.83 1.47 -6.20
CA PHE A 262 8.39 0.23 -5.68
C PHE A 262 9.76 0.42 -5.04
N ALA A 263 10.65 1.18 -5.70
CA ALA A 263 11.96 1.49 -5.14
C ALA A 263 11.85 2.26 -3.83
N LEU A 264 10.92 3.22 -3.73
CA LEU A 264 10.67 3.92 -2.46
C LEU A 264 10.14 2.96 -1.39
N VAL A 265 9.12 2.17 -1.72
CA VAL A 265 8.45 1.27 -0.79
C VAL A 265 9.39 0.17 -0.31
N ILE A 266 10.12 -0.51 -1.19
CA ILE A 266 11.07 -1.55 -0.79
C ILE A 266 12.15 -0.98 0.13
N THR A 267 12.67 0.21 -0.18
CA THR A 267 13.68 0.86 0.66
C THR A 267 13.11 1.23 2.02
N THR A 268 12.01 1.99 2.09
CA THR A 268 11.42 2.39 3.37
C THR A 268 11.00 1.19 4.20
N TYR A 269 10.39 0.19 3.56
CA TYR A 269 9.90 -1.01 4.23
C TYR A 269 11.03 -1.80 4.90
N PHE A 270 12.13 -2.07 4.18
CA PHE A 270 13.27 -2.76 4.79
C PHE A 270 13.98 -1.90 5.84
N MET A 271 14.06 -0.58 5.65
CA MET A 271 14.60 0.29 6.69
C MET A 271 13.75 0.25 7.98
N GLN A 272 12.42 0.23 7.86
CA GLN A 272 11.51 0.07 9.01
C GLN A 272 11.74 -1.25 9.73
N LEU A 273 11.87 -2.36 8.99
CA LEU A 273 12.17 -3.67 9.59
C LEU A 273 13.53 -3.68 10.30
N ILE A 274 14.57 -3.09 9.71
CA ILE A 274 15.89 -2.97 10.33
C ILE A 274 15.82 -2.14 11.61
N ASN A 275 15.14 -0.99 11.55
CA ASN A 275 14.93 -0.12 12.70
C ASN A 275 14.21 -0.84 13.84
N PHE A 276 13.15 -1.58 13.52
CA PHE A 276 12.45 -2.42 14.48
C PHE A 276 13.38 -3.43 15.18
N MET A 277 14.21 -4.14 14.42
CA MET A 277 15.04 -5.21 14.96
C MET A 277 16.31 -4.71 15.68
N GLY A 278 16.75 -3.48 15.42
CA GLY A 278 18.08 -3.00 15.82
C GLY A 278 18.11 -1.73 16.69
N LEU A 279 17.01 -0.98 16.84
CA LEU A 279 16.98 0.24 17.66
C LEU A 279 16.76 0.01 19.15
N GLY A 280 16.48 -1.22 19.59
CA GLY A 280 16.14 -1.48 20.99
C GLY A 280 14.78 -0.91 21.41
N ILE A 281 13.83 -0.80 20.48
CA ILE A 281 12.48 -0.28 20.76
C ILE A 281 11.78 -1.20 21.78
N VAL A 282 11.19 -0.59 22.80
CA VAL A 282 10.35 -1.28 23.78
C VAL A 282 8.96 -1.43 23.19
N TYR A 283 8.45 -2.65 23.11
CA TYR A 283 7.09 -2.92 22.68
C TYR A 283 6.25 -3.43 23.85
N ASP A 284 5.20 -2.68 24.16
CA ASP A 284 4.21 -3.00 25.19
C ASP A 284 2.79 -2.98 24.59
N GLU A 285 1.79 -3.16 25.44
CA GLU A 285 0.37 -3.14 25.04
C GLU A 285 -0.12 -1.74 24.57
N HIS A 286 0.66 -0.67 24.77
CA HIS A 286 0.28 0.71 24.44
C HIS A 286 0.80 1.17 23.07
N ILE A 287 1.79 0.48 22.51
CA ILE A 287 2.11 0.65 21.09
C ILE A 287 0.96 0.00 20.31
N PRO A 288 0.29 0.74 19.40
CA PRO A 288 -0.88 0.25 18.68
C PRO A 288 -0.46 -0.84 17.70
N VAL A 289 -0.30 -2.05 18.24
CA VAL A 289 -0.31 -3.30 17.52
C VAL A 289 -1.79 -3.59 17.28
N PRO A 290 -2.29 -3.69 16.04
CA PRO A 290 -3.62 -4.25 15.81
C PRO A 290 -3.58 -5.75 16.16
N MET A 291 -3.63 -6.08 17.45
CA MET A 291 -3.65 -7.44 17.98
C MET A 291 -4.98 -8.17 17.71
N SER A 292 -5.92 -7.57 16.97
CA SER A 292 -7.26 -8.13 16.75
C SER A 292 -7.55 -8.52 15.30
N ILE A 293 -6.61 -9.16 14.58
CA ILE A 293 -6.90 -9.80 13.28
C ILE A 293 -6.86 -11.35 13.37
N ALA A 294 -6.59 -11.92 14.54
CA ALA A 294 -6.69 -13.37 14.75
C ALA A 294 -7.29 -13.70 16.12
N SER A 295 -8.59 -13.43 16.25
CA SER A 295 -9.47 -14.10 17.22
C SER A 295 -10.70 -14.61 16.49
#